data_AF-A0A1I3D475-F1
#
_entry.id   AF-A0A1I3D475-F1
#
_cell.length_a   1.000
_cell.length_b   1.000
_cell.length_c   1.000
_cell.angle_alpha   90.00
_cell.angle_beta   90.00
_cell.angle_gamma   90.00
#
_symmetry.space_group_name_H-M   'P 1'
#
loop_
_entity.id
_entity.type
_entity.pdbx_description
1 polymer ?
#
loop_
_entity_poly.entity_id
_entity_poly.type
_entity_poly.pdbx_seq_one_letter_code
_entity_poly.pdbx_strand_id
1 'polypeptide(L)'
;MTRSPTAGVPTPDLSATPFALLDPAHAMRASQRFLSLAAETNAHAFEGLQRMQQQWLGFVAGRLEDDLATMRALAACRSAPEVWETSLKFWDRAGRQYAEEAEVVASETMTQAREGAEDLKREAAALAEAD
;
A
#
# COMPACT_ATOMS: atom_id res chain seq x y z
N MET A 1 43.87 59.43 -5.68
CA MET A 1 42.50 59.84 -5.26
C MET A 1 41.50 59.03 -6.07
N THR A 2 40.62 58.35 -5.35
CA THR A 2 39.64 57.33 -5.75
C THR A 2 38.37 57.94 -6.37
N ARG A 3 37.71 57.22 -7.29
CA ARG A 3 36.25 57.05 -7.26
C ARG A 3 35.77 55.88 -8.14
N SER A 4 35.02 55.01 -7.49
CA SER A 4 34.44 53.73 -7.90
C SER A 4 33.35 53.83 -8.97
N PRO A 5 33.04 52.71 -9.67
CA PRO A 5 31.85 52.60 -10.51
C PRO A 5 30.58 52.59 -9.64
N THR A 6 29.61 53.42 -10.01
CA THR A 6 28.24 53.38 -9.47
C THR A 6 27.60 52.04 -9.82
N ALA A 7 27.41 51.22 -8.79
CA ALA A 7 26.61 50.01 -8.83
C ALA A 7 25.20 50.32 -9.33
N GLY A 8 24.77 49.60 -10.36
CA GLY A 8 23.37 49.57 -10.78
C GLY A 8 22.50 49.05 -9.64
N VAL A 9 21.33 49.67 -9.50
CA VAL A 9 20.31 49.45 -8.48
C VAL A 9 20.03 47.94 -8.30
N PRO A 10 20.08 47.39 -7.08
CA PRO A 10 19.63 46.03 -6.83
C PRO A 10 18.14 45.95 -7.14
N THR A 11 17.77 45.14 -8.12
CA THR A 11 16.39 44.69 -8.33
C THR A 11 15.89 44.10 -7.01
N PRO A 12 14.77 44.59 -6.45
CA PRO A 12 14.22 44.04 -5.23
C PRO A 12 13.91 42.55 -5.46
N ASP A 13 14.45 41.71 -4.60
CA ASP A 13 14.13 40.30 -4.56
C ASP A 13 12.66 40.15 -4.14
N LEU A 14 11.81 39.80 -5.12
CA LEU A 14 10.36 39.66 -4.95
C LEU A 14 9.98 38.34 -4.26
N SER A 15 10.96 37.48 -3.92
CA SER A 15 10.75 36.25 -3.14
C SER A 15 10.13 36.51 -1.76
N ALA A 16 10.24 37.74 -1.25
CA ALA A 16 9.74 38.14 0.07
C ALA A 16 8.37 38.85 0.04
N THR A 17 7.50 38.59 -0.94
CA THR A 17 6.17 39.20 -0.99
C THR A 17 5.04 38.23 -0.61
N PRO A 18 4.05 38.65 0.21
CA PRO A 18 2.92 37.82 0.66
C PRO A 18 1.96 37.40 -0.47
N PHE A 19 2.26 37.80 -1.72
CA PHE A 19 1.50 37.47 -2.91
C PHE A 19 2.08 36.29 -3.71
N ALA A 20 3.14 35.62 -3.23
CA ALA A 20 3.64 34.38 -3.84
C ALA A 20 2.56 33.29 -3.94
N LEU A 21 1.58 33.30 -3.02
CA LEU A 21 0.37 32.45 -3.05
C LEU A 21 -0.60 32.78 -4.21
N LEU A 22 -0.51 33.99 -4.78
CA LEU A 22 -1.33 34.43 -5.92
C LEU A 22 -0.57 34.37 -7.26
N ASP A 23 0.71 33.94 -7.27
CA ASP A 23 1.43 33.67 -8.51
C ASP A 23 0.84 32.42 -9.17
N PRO A 24 0.18 32.54 -10.34
CA PRO A 24 -0.40 31.39 -11.03
C PRO A 24 0.64 30.33 -11.35
N ALA A 25 1.90 30.72 -11.59
CA ALA A 25 2.97 29.77 -11.88
C ALA A 25 3.41 28.99 -10.64
N HIS A 26 3.47 29.64 -9.47
CA HIS A 26 3.71 28.97 -8.19
C HIS A 26 2.56 28.02 -7.82
N ALA A 27 1.31 28.49 -7.94
CA ALA A 27 0.12 27.68 -7.68
C ALA A 27 0.02 26.46 -8.62
N MET A 28 0.37 26.62 -9.90
CA MET A 28 0.41 25.53 -10.88
C MET A 28 1.49 24.50 -10.52
N ARG A 29 2.70 24.94 -10.13
CA ARG A 29 3.79 24.03 -9.71
C ARG A 29 3.44 23.28 -8.43
N ALA A 30 2.86 23.95 -7.44
CA ALA A 30 2.39 23.32 -6.21
C ALA A 30 1.29 22.27 -6.50
N SER A 31 0.35 22.60 -7.39
CA SER A 31 -0.72 21.68 -7.82
C SER A 31 -0.18 20.48 -8.58
N GLN A 32 0.77 20.67 -9.50
CA GLN A 32 1.42 19.58 -10.23
C GLN A 32 2.15 18.62 -9.29
N ARG A 33 2.91 19.16 -8.32
CA ARG A 33 3.60 18.34 -7.31
C ARG A 33 2.62 17.55 -6.46
N PHE A 34 1.55 18.19 -5.99
CA PHE A 34 0.51 17.52 -5.22
C PHE A 34 -0.15 16.38 -6.01
N LEU A 35 -0.49 16.63 -7.28
CA LEU A 35 -1.10 15.61 -8.14
C LEU A 35 -0.15 14.44 -8.43
N SER A 36 1.14 14.71 -8.68
CA SER A 36 2.15 13.66 -8.85
C SER A 36 2.31 12.83 -7.58
N LEU A 37 2.41 13.48 -6.43
CA LEU A 37 2.49 12.81 -5.13
C LEU A 37 1.28 11.91 -4.89
N ALA A 38 0.08 12.47 -5.04
CA ALA A 38 -1.17 11.72 -4.88
C ALA A 38 -1.27 10.54 -5.85
N ALA A 39 -0.76 10.68 -7.09
CA ALA A 39 -0.75 9.59 -8.05
C ALA A 39 0.22 8.46 -7.62
N GLU A 40 1.41 8.79 -7.11
CA GLU A 40 2.39 7.82 -6.61
C GLU A 40 1.86 7.07 -5.37
N THR A 41 1.34 7.79 -4.37
CA THR A 41 0.75 7.19 -3.16
C THR A 41 -0.43 6.28 -3.52
N ASN A 42 -1.30 6.71 -4.44
CA ASN A 42 -2.42 5.89 -4.91
C ASN A 42 -1.96 4.64 -5.66
N ALA A 43 -0.97 4.76 -6.55
CA ALA A 43 -0.43 3.62 -7.28
C ALA A 43 0.11 2.56 -6.31
N HIS A 44 0.91 2.99 -5.33
CA HIS A 44 1.47 2.09 -4.32
C HIS A 44 0.39 1.41 -3.46
N ALA A 45 -0.66 2.15 -3.06
CA ALA A 45 -1.81 1.57 -2.35
C ALA A 45 -2.57 0.54 -3.20
N PHE A 46 -2.78 0.79 -4.49
CA PHE A 46 -3.43 -0.16 -5.40
C PHE A 46 -2.59 -1.42 -5.62
N GLU A 47 -1.27 -1.30 -5.70
CA GLU A 47 -0.39 -2.47 -5.77
C GLU A 47 -0.51 -3.35 -4.52
N GLY A 48 -0.51 -2.73 -3.33
CA GLY A 48 -0.73 -3.43 -2.07
C GLY A 48 -2.08 -4.15 -2.03
N LEU A 49 -3.16 -3.46 -2.44
CA LEU A 49 -4.50 -4.04 -2.51
C LEU A 49 -4.56 -5.20 -3.50
N GLN A 50 -3.92 -5.07 -4.66
CA GLN A 50 -3.88 -6.14 -5.66
C GLN A 50 -3.18 -7.40 -5.13
N ARG A 51 -2.06 -7.25 -4.42
CA ARG A 51 -1.35 -8.39 -3.79
C ARG A 51 -2.26 -9.11 -2.79
N MET A 52 -2.91 -8.35 -1.90
CA MET A 52 -3.83 -8.91 -0.91
C MET A 52 -5.04 -9.60 -1.57
N GLN A 53 -5.59 -9.01 -2.63
CA GLN A 53 -6.69 -9.59 -3.39
C GLN A 53 -6.29 -10.92 -4.04
N GLN A 54 -5.08 -11.01 -4.61
CA GLN A 54 -4.58 -12.24 -5.22
C GLN A 54 -4.36 -13.35 -4.19
N GLN A 55 -3.76 -13.02 -3.04
CA GLN A 55 -3.61 -13.92 -1.89
C GLN A 55 -4.97 -14.49 -1.46
N TRP A 56 -5.91 -13.60 -1.16
CA TRP A 56 -7.25 -13.98 -0.71
C TRP A 56 -8.00 -14.86 -1.72
N LEU A 57 -7.96 -14.51 -3.01
CA LEU A 57 -8.61 -15.31 -4.04
C LEU A 57 -7.94 -16.69 -4.20
N GLY A 58 -6.62 -16.76 -4.07
CA GLY A 58 -5.88 -18.03 -4.07
C GLY A 58 -6.30 -18.93 -2.91
N PHE A 59 -6.40 -18.37 -1.70
CA PHE A 59 -6.88 -19.07 -0.51
C PHE A 59 -8.30 -19.60 -0.70
N VAL A 60 -9.24 -18.75 -1.13
CA VAL A 60 -10.65 -19.15 -1.34
C VAL A 60 -10.77 -20.25 -2.40
N ALA A 61 -10.04 -20.12 -3.52
CA ALA A 61 -10.04 -21.14 -4.57
C ALA A 61 -9.55 -22.49 -4.06
N GLY A 62 -8.39 -22.51 -3.37
CA GLY A 62 -7.85 -23.74 -2.79
C GLY A 62 -8.79 -24.37 -1.76
N ARG A 63 -9.45 -23.55 -0.93
CA ARG A 63 -10.39 -24.04 0.08
C ARG A 63 -11.64 -24.68 -0.54
N LEU A 64 -12.18 -24.08 -1.60
CA LEU A 64 -13.31 -24.64 -2.35
C LEU A 64 -12.96 -25.99 -2.98
N GLU A 65 -11.74 -26.13 -3.52
CA GLU A 65 -11.27 -27.41 -4.05
C GLU A 65 -11.18 -28.49 -2.96
N ASP A 66 -10.63 -28.14 -1.79
CA ASP A 66 -10.56 -29.03 -0.64
C ASP A 66 -11.94 -29.41 -0.08
N ASP A 67 -12.89 -28.47 -0.07
CA ASP A 67 -14.28 -28.73 0.32
C ASP A 67 -14.93 -29.75 -0.62
N LEU A 68 -14.80 -29.55 -1.93
CA LEU A 68 -15.32 -30.49 -2.93
C LEU A 68 -14.66 -31.87 -2.81
N ALA A 69 -13.35 -31.92 -2.61
CA ALA A 69 -12.64 -33.18 -2.39
C ALA A 69 -13.14 -33.91 -1.14
N THR A 70 -13.38 -33.17 -0.06
CA THR A 70 -13.90 -33.72 1.20
C THR A 70 -15.33 -34.23 1.03
N MET A 71 -16.20 -33.49 0.35
CA MET A 71 -17.57 -33.94 0.08
C MET A 71 -17.58 -35.24 -0.74
N ARG A 72 -16.69 -35.35 -1.74
CA ARG A 72 -16.52 -36.59 -2.52
C ARG A 72 -16.03 -37.74 -1.65
N ALA A 73 -15.08 -37.48 -0.74
CA ALA A 73 -14.57 -38.49 0.19
C ALA A 73 -15.68 -38.97 1.16
N LEU A 74 -16.44 -38.04 1.74
CA LEU A 74 -17.57 -38.35 2.62
C LEU A 74 -18.65 -39.16 1.91
N ALA A 75 -18.97 -38.82 0.65
CA ALA A 75 -19.93 -39.56 -0.15
C ALA A 75 -19.48 -41.00 -0.49
N ALA A 76 -18.16 -41.25 -0.46
CA ALA A 76 -17.59 -42.57 -0.71
C ALA A 76 -17.50 -43.46 0.55
N CYS A 77 -17.65 -42.87 1.75
CA CYS A 77 -17.59 -43.61 3.01
C CYS A 77 -18.72 -44.64 3.11
N ARG A 78 -18.39 -45.84 3.61
CA ARG A 78 -19.33 -46.96 3.78
C ARG A 78 -19.65 -47.26 5.24
N SER A 79 -19.01 -46.54 6.16
CA SER A 79 -19.16 -46.75 7.60
C SER A 79 -19.06 -45.45 8.38
N ALA A 80 -19.70 -45.41 9.55
CA ALA A 80 -19.62 -44.25 10.45
C ALA A 80 -18.18 -43.93 10.91
N PRO A 81 -17.30 -44.91 11.19
CA PRO A 81 -15.89 -44.64 11.47
C PRO A 81 -15.16 -43.94 10.32
N GLU A 82 -15.41 -44.32 9.06
CA GLU A 82 -14.80 -43.66 7.89
C GLU A 82 -15.25 -42.20 7.76
N VAL A 83 -16.53 -41.93 8.01
CA VAL A 83 -17.08 -40.56 8.03
C VAL A 83 -16.38 -39.73 9.11
N TRP A 84 -16.23 -40.30 10.31
CA TRP A 84 -15.57 -39.63 11.43
C TRP A 84 -14.11 -39.30 11.11
N GLU A 85 -13.35 -40.28 10.61
CA GLU A 85 -11.95 -40.09 10.24
C GLU A 85 -11.78 -39.04 9.13
N THR A 86 -12.63 -39.08 8.11
CA THR A 86 -12.62 -38.10 7.01
C THR A 86 -12.92 -36.69 7.51
N SER A 87 -13.87 -36.56 8.43
CA SER A 87 -14.23 -35.28 9.05
C SER A 87 -13.09 -34.72 9.91
N LEU A 88 -12.39 -35.57 10.68
CA LEU A 88 -11.23 -35.14 11.46
C LEU A 88 -10.10 -34.62 10.57
N LYS A 89 -9.78 -35.34 9.48
CA LYS A 89 -8.76 -34.90 8.50
C LYS A 89 -9.10 -33.55 7.88
N PHE A 90 -10.38 -33.35 7.58
CA PHE A 90 -10.88 -32.08 7.07
C PHE A 90 -10.67 -30.94 8.07
N TRP A 91 -11.09 -31.11 9.32
CA TRP A 91 -10.98 -30.07 10.33
C TRP A 91 -9.53 -29.75 10.69
N ASP A 92 -8.65 -30.76 10.78
CA ASP A 92 -7.21 -30.56 10.96
C ASP A 92 -6.62 -29.72 9.83
N ARG A 93 -6.90 -30.10 8.58
CA ARG A 93 -6.39 -29.37 7.41
C ARG A 93 -6.94 -27.94 7.37
N ALA A 94 -8.24 -27.76 7.54
CA ALA A 94 -8.88 -26.45 7.52
C ALA A 94 -8.30 -25.55 8.62
N GLY A 95 -8.13 -26.07 9.83
CA GLY A 95 -7.54 -25.33 10.94
C GLY A 95 -6.13 -24.82 10.62
N ARG A 96 -5.28 -25.68 10.05
CA ARG A 96 -3.91 -25.28 9.64
C ARG A 96 -3.93 -24.23 8.53
N GLN A 97 -4.75 -24.42 7.49
CA GLN A 97 -4.85 -23.47 6.39
C GLN A 97 -5.33 -22.09 6.85
N TYR A 98 -6.33 -22.01 7.72
CA TYR A 98 -6.79 -20.73 8.27
C TYR A 98 -5.73 -20.06 9.16
N ALA A 99 -4.97 -20.84 9.93
CA ALA A 99 -3.89 -20.30 10.75
C ALA A 99 -2.75 -19.73 9.88
N GLU A 100 -2.35 -20.47 8.84
CA GLU A 100 -1.35 -20.04 7.86
C GLU A 100 -1.81 -18.76 7.12
N GLU A 101 -3.06 -18.72 6.66
CA GLU A 101 -3.62 -17.55 5.98
C GLU A 101 -3.68 -16.33 6.92
N ALA A 102 -4.03 -16.53 8.19
CA ALA A 102 -4.04 -15.45 9.18
C ALA A 102 -2.63 -14.86 9.41
N GLU A 103 -1.60 -15.69 9.40
CA GLU A 103 -0.20 -15.25 9.50
C GLU A 103 0.21 -14.44 8.26
N VAL A 104 -0.17 -14.90 7.07
CA VAL A 104 0.07 -14.18 5.81
C VAL A 104 -0.60 -12.81 5.83
N VAL A 105 -1.88 -12.74 6.16
CA VAL A 105 -2.62 -11.47 6.22
C VAL A 105 -2.01 -10.52 7.24
N ALA A 106 -1.61 -11.01 8.41
CA ALA A 106 -0.94 -10.20 9.42
C ALA A 106 0.41 -9.64 8.92
N SER A 107 1.19 -10.48 8.23
CA SER A 107 2.49 -10.09 7.65
C SER A 107 2.35 -9.04 6.55
N GLU A 108 1.39 -9.22 5.64
CA GLU A 108 1.09 -8.27 4.57
C GLU A 108 0.57 -6.94 5.13
N THR A 109 -0.29 -6.98 6.15
CA THR A 109 -0.79 -5.76 6.82
C THR A 109 0.35 -4.98 7.47
N MET A 110 1.26 -5.67 8.16
CA MET A 110 2.44 -5.03 8.77
C MET A 110 3.39 -4.45 7.71
N THR A 111 3.55 -5.15 6.59
CA THR A 111 4.34 -4.68 5.45
C THR A 111 3.74 -3.41 4.87
N GLN A 112 2.44 -3.40 4.55
CA GLN A 112 1.75 -2.20 4.05
C GLN A 112 1.82 -1.03 5.04
N ALA A 113 1.65 -1.28 6.34
CA ALA A 113 1.75 -0.25 7.36
C ALA A 113 3.17 0.36 7.42
N ARG A 114 4.19 -0.48 7.31
CA ARG A 114 5.59 -0.05 7.30
C ARG A 114 5.91 0.75 6.03
N GLU A 115 5.52 0.25 4.86
CA GLU A 115 5.77 0.93 3.59
C GLU A 115 5.05 2.29 3.56
N GLY A 116 3.79 2.35 3.98
CA GLY A 116 3.06 3.62 4.11
C GLY A 116 3.69 4.61 5.09
N ALA A 117 4.27 4.13 6.20
CA ALA A 117 5.02 4.99 7.12
C ALA A 117 6.33 5.53 6.51
N GLU A 118 7.02 4.72 5.69
CA GLU A 118 8.23 5.14 4.99
C GLU A 118 7.92 6.11 3.84
N ASP A 119 6.81 5.92 3.13
CA ASP A 119 6.36 6.85 2.10
C ASP A 119 6.00 8.22 2.72
N LEU A 120 5.27 8.25 3.84
CA LEU A 120 5.00 9.49 4.59
C LEU A 120 6.28 10.20 5.06
N LYS A 121 7.30 9.46 5.50
CA LYS A 121 8.60 10.05 5.86
C LYS A 121 9.32 10.63 4.66
N ARG A 122 9.32 9.93 3.52
CA ARG A 122 9.90 10.42 2.26
C ARG A 122 9.18 11.69 1.80
N GLU A 123 7.85 11.71 1.89
CA GLU A 123 7.02 12.88 1.58
C GLU A 123 7.36 14.06 2.49
N ALA A 124 7.45 13.84 3.81
CA ALA A 124 7.81 14.89 4.76
C ALA A 124 9.22 15.46 4.53
N ALA A 125 10.19 14.61 4.17
CA ALA A 125 11.55 15.04 3.84
C ALA A 125 11.60 15.83 2.52
N ALA A 126 10.90 15.38 1.49
CA ALA A 126 10.83 16.07 0.20
C ALA A 126 10.15 17.45 0.30
N LEU A 127 9.18 17.61 1.20
CA LEU A 127 8.58 18.90 1.51
C LEU A 127 9.53 19.82 2.28
N ALA A 128 10.31 19.28 3.22
CA ALA A 128 11.27 20.06 4.02
C ALA A 128 12.51 20.53 3.24
N GLU A 129 12.92 19.82 2.19
CA GLU A 129 14.02 20.24 1.30
C GLU A 129 13.59 21.23 0.21
N ALA A 130 12.28 21.46 0.04
CA ALA A 130 11.72 22.35 -0.97
C ALA A 130 11.45 23.79 -0.46
N ASP A 131 11.61 24.02 0.85
CA ASP A 131 11.54 25.31 1.55
C ASP A 131 12.95 25.88 1.82
#